data_AF-A0A101HX38-F1
#
_entry.id   AF-A0A101HX38-F1
#
_cell.length_a   1.000
_cell.length_b   1.000
_cell.length_c   1.000
_cell.angle_alpha   90.00
_cell.angle_beta   90.00
_cell.angle_gamma   90.00
#
_symmetry.space_group_name_H-M   'P 1'
#
loop_
_entity.id
_entity.type
_entity.pdbx_description
1 polymer ?
#
loop_
_entity_poly.entity_id
_entity_poly.type
_entity_poly.pdbx_seq_one_letter_code
_entity_poly.pdbx_strand_id
1 'polypeptide(L)' 'VDLLPYHSSAREKYRRFGMNYRLNDLSAPSRERMKIIAAYLARFGLTASIGG' A
#
# COMPACT_ATOMS: atom_id res chain seq x y z
N VAL A 1 -3.36 -7.52 12.03
CA VAL A 1 -3.27 -6.22 11.35
C VAL A 1 -2.64 -6.47 10.00
N ASP A 2 -3.34 -6.12 8.94
CA ASP A 2 -2.91 -6.44 7.59
C ASP A 2 -2.42 -5.18 6.91
N LEU A 3 -1.15 -5.20 6.49
CA LEU A 3 -0.50 -4.11 5.79
C LEU A 3 -0.75 -4.26 4.30
N LEU A 4 -1.64 -3.43 3.77
CA LEU A 4 -1.97 -3.39 2.35
C LEU A 4 -1.03 -2.42 1.63
N PRO A 5 -0.06 -2.91 0.84
CA PRO A 5 0.78 -2.03 0.05
C PRO A 5 -0.07 -1.30 -1.00
N TYR A 6 0.23 -0.02 -1.21
CA TYR A 6 -0.40 0.74 -2.28
C TYR A 6 -0.09 0.12 -3.65
N HIS A 7 -1.12 0.02 -4.48
CA HIS A 7 -1.02 -0.40 -5.88
C HIS A 7 -1.78 0.60 -6.77
N SER A 8 -1.16 1.06 -7.85
CA SER A 8 -1.75 1.98 -8.82
C SER A 8 -2.68 1.30 -9.84
N SER A 9 -3.13 0.08 -9.57
CA SER A 9 -3.93 -0.74 -10.51
C SER A 9 -5.25 -0.07 -10.92
N ALA A 10 -5.84 0.75 -10.05
CA ALA A 10 -7.06 1.48 -10.33
C ALA A 10 -6.88 2.70 -11.26
N ARG A 11 -5.63 3.13 -11.55
CA ARG A 11 -5.36 4.34 -12.36
C ARG A 11 -6.08 4.32 -13.71
N GLU A 12 -6.07 3.17 -14.38
CA GLU A 12 -6.74 2.98 -15.68
C GLU A 12 -8.27 3.10 -15.57
N LYS A 13 -8.86 2.64 -14.47
CA LYS A 13 -10.30 2.78 -14.21
C LYS A 13 -10.70 4.26 -14.09
N TYR A 14 -9.90 5.06 -13.39
CA TYR A 14 -10.14 6.49 -13.23
C TYR A 14 -10.05 7.21 -14.58
N ARG A 15 -9.03 6.87 -15.38
CA ARG A 15 -8.87 7.39 -16.75
C ARG A 15 -10.11 7.12 -17.61
N ARG A 16 -10.67 5.91 -17.56
CA ARG A 16 -11.87 5.52 -18.33
C ARG A 16 -13.13 6.29 -17.92
N PHE A 17 -13.23 6.72 -16.68
CA PHE A 17 -14.35 7.54 -16.20
C PHE A 17 -14.13 9.05 -16.36
N GLY A 18 -13.06 9.47 -17.04
CA GLY A 18 -12.72 10.89 -17.15
C GLY A 18 -12.39 11.54 -15.80
N MET A 19 -12.03 10.73 -14.81
CA MET A 19 -11.73 11.19 -13.44
C MET A 19 -10.23 11.37 -13.24
N ASN A 20 -9.86 12.46 -12.58
CA ASN A 20 -8.47 12.73 -12.24
C ASN A 20 -7.98 11.76 -11.14
N TYR A 21 -7.00 10.93 -11.48
CA TYR A 21 -6.27 10.11 -10.52
C TYR A 21 -5.24 10.96 -9.79
N ARG A 22 -5.36 11.10 -8.46
CA ARG A 22 -4.53 12.04 -7.67
C ARG A 22 -3.19 11.47 -7.20
N LEU A 23 -2.96 10.17 -7.39
CA LEU A 23 -1.77 9.45 -6.90
C LEU A 23 -0.83 9.05 -8.05
N ASN A 24 -0.80 9.83 -9.13
CA ASN A 24 0.00 9.52 -10.32
C ASN A 24 1.51 9.41 -10.02
N ASP A 25 2.01 10.19 -9.07
CA ASP A 25 3.44 10.25 -8.73
C ASP A 25 3.80 9.38 -7.52
N LEU A 26 2.81 8.70 -6.92
CA LEU A 26 3.04 7.79 -5.80
C LEU A 26 3.43 6.41 -6.33
N SER A 27 4.56 5.89 -5.85
CA SER A 27 5.01 4.53 -6.11
C SER A 27 4.62 3.58 -4.98
N ALA A 28 4.50 2.30 -5.31
CA ALA A 28 4.30 1.25 -4.30
C ALA A 28 5.48 1.22 -3.32
N PRO A 29 5.24 1.02 -2.01
CA PRO A 29 6.31 0.85 -1.06
C PRO A 29 7.16 -0.40 -1.39
N SER A 30 8.46 -0.33 -1.17
CA SER A 30 9.33 -1.50 -1.35
C SER A 30 8.97 -2.61 -0.35
N ARG A 31 9.25 -3.86 -0.72
CA ARG A 31 9.04 -5.01 0.18
C ARG A 31 9.78 -4.86 1.51
N GLU A 32 10.96 -4.24 1.48
CA GLU A 32 11.77 -3.97 2.68
C GLU A 32 11.11 -2.93 3.58
N ARG A 33 10.60 -1.83 3.01
CA ARG A 33 9.81 -0.83 3.74
C ARG A 33 8.61 -1.47 4.45
N MET A 34 7.91 -2.38 3.76
CA MET A 34 6.77 -3.08 4.35
C MET A 34 7.17 -3.98 5.53
N LYS A 35 8.31 -4.68 5.43
CA LYS A 35 8.86 -5.48 6.54
C LYS A 35 9.22 -4.64 7.75
N ILE A 36 9.82 -3.47 7.55
CA ILE A 36 10.16 -2.52 8.62
C ILE A 36 8.89 -2.08 9.37
N ILE A 37 7.83 -1.76 8.63
CA ILE A 37 6.54 -1.35 9.22
C ILE A 37 5.91 -2.52 9.99
N ALA A 38 5.91 -3.74 9.43
CA ALA A 38 5.40 -4.93 10.11
C ALA A 38 6.15 -5.21 11.42
N ALA A 39 7.48 -5.12 11.41
CA ALA A 39 8.30 -5.29 12.60
C ALA A 39 8.04 -4.19 13.64
N TYR A 40 7.84 -2.94 13.19
CA TYR A 40 7.48 -1.84 14.08
C TYR A 40 6.14 -2.09 14.77
N LEU A 41 5.11 -2.53 14.05
CA LEU A 41 3.80 -2.87 14.62
C LEU A 41 3.89 -4.06 15.58
N ALA A 42 4.72 -5.05 15.28
CA ALA A 42 4.94 -6.20 16.16
C ALA A 42 5.48 -5.80 17.54
N ARG A 43 6.24 -4.70 17.64
CA ARG A 43 6.72 -4.17 18.93
C ARG A 43 5.61 -3.70 19.86
N PHE A 44 4.42 -3.42 19.33
CA PHE A 44 3.23 -3.07 20.13
C PHE A 44 2.38 -4.30 20.49
N GLY A 45 2.88 -5.52 20.26
CA GLY A 45 2.14 -6.76 20.49
C GLY A 45 1.11 -7.08 19.40
N LEU A 46 1.17 -6.39 18.25
CA LEU A 46 0.25 -6.63 17.13
C LEU A 46 0.81 -7.69 16.19
N THR A 47 -0.01 -8.70 15.87
CA THR A 47 0.31 -9.62 14.77
C THR A 47 0.12 -8.89 13.45
N ALA A 48 1.23 -8.54 12.79
CA ALA A 48 1.25 -7.82 11.51
C ALA A 48 1.53 -8.78 10.34
N SER A 49 0.70 -8.73 9.30
CA SER A 49 0.88 -9.46 8.04
C SER A 49 1.04 -8.45 6.88
N ILE A 50 1.66 -8.85 5.76
CA ILE A 50 1.77 -8.02 4.56
C ILE A 50 0.95 -8.68 3.46
N GLY A 51 -0.01 -7.93 2.91
CA GLY A 51 -1.03 -8.46 2.03
C GLY A 51 -2.31 -8.83 2.80
N GLY A 52 -3.35 -9.16 2.06
CA GLY A 52 -4.63 -9.66 2.54
C GLY A 52 -5.17 -10.69 1.56
#